data_AF-M3CGA4-F1
#
_entry.id   AF-M3CGA4-F1
#
_cell.length_a   1.000
_cell.length_b   1.000
_cell.length_c   1.000
_cell.angle_alpha   90.00
_cell.angle_beta   90.00
_cell.angle_gamma   90.00
#
_symmetry.space_group_name_H-M   'P 1'
#
loop_
_entity.id
_entity.type
_entity.pdbx_description
1 polymer ?
#
loop_
_entity_poly.entity_id
_entity_poly.type
_entity_poly.pdbx_seq_one_letter_code
_entity_poly.pdbx_strand_id
1 'polypeptide(L)'
;MSFRGGLGELLNAMEAKIKSSPNSKIYYSQESPTLSSIRKKYPNSKIILSCGLESSLKLLSSGFPVFKKYEKLCKTLGVVTVTRFGNQPLLGKKSGFGILFPSDSGFRALGVLLNSSIFSGRVSKGHYSETFIFGGALDQEIVKFKEKEIINVLEEDRKKITVQNDEPLNHYVTIWKSALPIYDLALLEFNKELDRSLPEGIFVEGNFRYGIGLSSILERAWNVMRNQKGRI
;
A
#
# COMPACT_ATOMS: atom_id res chain seq x y z
N MET A 1 7.53 4.86 -11.81
CA MET A 1 6.96 4.52 -13.13
C MET A 1 5.48 4.26 -12.96
N SER A 2 4.65 4.75 -13.89
CA SER A 2 3.21 4.50 -13.97
C SER A 2 2.87 4.10 -15.41
N PHE A 3 1.70 3.53 -15.63
CA PHE A 3 1.19 3.22 -16.97
C PHE A 3 0.19 4.29 -17.43
N ARG A 4 -0.22 4.26 -18.71
CA ARG A 4 -1.09 5.28 -19.29
C ARG A 4 -2.46 5.34 -18.59
N GLY A 5 -3.03 4.18 -18.26
CA GLY A 5 -4.24 4.06 -17.43
C GLY A 5 -3.97 3.94 -15.92
N GLY A 6 -2.74 4.23 -15.48
CA GLY A 6 -2.31 4.06 -14.10
C GLY A 6 -1.95 2.60 -13.74
N LEU A 7 -1.58 2.37 -12.48
CA LEU A 7 -1.11 1.06 -12.02
C LEU A 7 -2.17 -0.06 -12.08
N GLY A 8 -3.46 0.27 -12.22
CA GLY A 8 -4.52 -0.71 -12.42
C GLY A 8 -4.34 -1.55 -13.68
N GLU A 9 -3.71 -1.00 -14.74
CA GLU A 9 -3.43 -1.74 -15.97
C GLU A 9 -2.50 -2.94 -15.73
N LEU A 10 -1.49 -2.77 -14.88
CA LEU A 10 -0.59 -3.87 -14.51
C LEU A 10 -1.34 -4.99 -13.81
N LEU A 11 -2.22 -4.66 -12.85
CA LEU A 11 -3.00 -5.65 -12.12
C LEU A 11 -3.96 -6.40 -13.05
N ASN A 12 -4.64 -5.68 -13.95
CA ASN A 12 -5.53 -6.28 -14.94
C ASN A 12 -4.77 -7.24 -15.87
N ALA A 13 -3.58 -6.84 -16.32
CA ALA A 13 -2.73 -7.69 -17.17
C ALA A 13 -2.27 -8.95 -16.42
N MET A 14 -1.86 -8.82 -15.16
CA MET A 14 -1.48 -9.96 -14.31
C MET A 14 -2.66 -10.92 -14.10
N GLU A 15 -3.84 -10.40 -13.79
CA GLU A 15 -5.04 -11.23 -13.60
C GLU A 15 -5.43 -11.96 -14.89
N ALA A 16 -5.42 -11.27 -16.03
CA ALA A 16 -5.69 -11.87 -17.34
C ALA A 16 -4.71 -13.02 -17.64
N LYS A 17 -3.42 -12.82 -17.35
CA LYS A 17 -2.39 -13.85 -17.55
C LYS A 17 -2.59 -15.07 -16.66
N ILE A 18 -3.03 -14.89 -15.42
CA ILE A 18 -3.38 -15.99 -14.52
C ILE A 18 -4.64 -16.70 -15.06
N LYS A 19 -5.69 -15.99 -15.43
CA LYS A 19 -6.93 -16.60 -15.95
C LYS A 19 -6.70 -17.39 -17.25
N SER A 20 -5.78 -16.95 -18.11
CA SER A 20 -5.47 -17.65 -19.36
C SER A 20 -4.56 -18.88 -19.18
N SER A 21 -3.98 -19.08 -18.00
CA SER A 21 -3.03 -20.18 -17.78
C SER A 21 -3.79 -21.48 -17.42
N PRO A 22 -3.49 -22.62 -18.08
CA PRO A 22 -4.34 -23.83 -18.02
C PRO A 22 -4.41 -24.49 -16.64
N ASN A 23 -3.43 -24.23 -15.76
CA ASN A 23 -3.32 -24.88 -14.44
C ASN A 23 -3.44 -23.89 -13.28
N SER A 24 -4.14 -22.78 -13.47
CA SER A 24 -4.38 -21.79 -12.42
C SER A 24 -5.84 -21.53 -12.19
N LYS A 25 -6.19 -21.34 -10.91
CA LYS A 25 -7.54 -21.04 -10.47
C LYS A 25 -7.50 -19.92 -9.44
N ILE A 26 -8.33 -18.90 -9.66
CA ILE A 26 -8.53 -17.81 -8.70
C ILE A 26 -9.80 -18.13 -7.93
N TYR A 27 -9.72 -18.04 -6.60
CA TYR A 27 -10.85 -18.22 -5.70
C TYR A 27 -11.18 -16.87 -5.06
N TYR A 28 -12.41 -16.40 -5.28
CA TYR A 28 -12.92 -15.16 -4.68
C TYR A 28 -13.84 -15.47 -3.51
N SER A 29 -14.02 -14.49 -2.60
CA SER A 29 -14.99 -14.52 -1.51
C SER A 29 -14.93 -15.78 -0.62
N GLN A 30 -13.73 -16.34 -0.44
CA GLN A 30 -13.50 -17.42 0.51
C GLN A 30 -13.31 -16.84 1.90
N GLU A 31 -13.78 -17.56 2.93
CA GLU A 31 -13.33 -17.29 4.29
C GLU A 31 -11.81 -17.39 4.38
N SER A 32 -11.19 -16.57 5.24
CA SER A 32 -9.75 -16.60 5.43
C SER A 32 -9.32 -17.98 5.91
N PRO A 33 -8.59 -18.76 5.09
CA PRO A 33 -8.27 -20.13 5.44
C PRO A 33 -7.19 -20.18 6.52
N THR A 34 -7.15 -21.23 7.32
CA THR A 34 -6.01 -21.48 8.20
C THR A 34 -4.90 -22.16 7.40
N LEU A 35 -3.65 -22.03 7.85
CA LEU A 35 -2.53 -22.75 7.23
C LEU A 35 -2.75 -24.27 7.27
N SER A 36 -3.35 -24.79 8.35
CA SER A 36 -3.70 -26.20 8.48
C SER A 36 -4.74 -26.64 7.44
N SER A 37 -5.77 -25.82 7.17
CA SER A 37 -6.80 -26.19 6.18
C SER A 37 -6.24 -26.18 4.77
N ILE A 38 -5.36 -25.21 4.43
CA ILE A 38 -4.66 -25.18 3.14
C ILE A 38 -3.81 -26.44 2.98
N ARG A 39 -2.98 -26.78 3.98
CA ARG A 39 -2.13 -27.98 3.93
C ARG A 39 -2.92 -29.27 3.80
N LYS A 40 -4.07 -29.37 4.46
CA LYS A 40 -4.96 -30.54 4.35
C LYS A 40 -5.54 -30.67 2.94
N LYS A 41 -5.95 -29.54 2.33
CA LYS A 41 -6.56 -29.52 1.00
C LYS A 41 -5.53 -29.72 -0.13
N TYR A 42 -4.31 -29.21 0.07
CA TYR A 42 -3.22 -29.25 -0.90
C TYR A 42 -1.96 -29.82 -0.24
N PRO A 43 -1.93 -31.14 0.04
CA PRO A 43 -0.76 -31.78 0.64
C PRO A 43 0.46 -31.62 -0.27
N ASN A 44 1.65 -31.48 0.33
CA ASN A 44 2.94 -31.32 -0.37
C ASN A 44 3.03 -30.13 -1.33
N SER A 45 2.06 -29.21 -1.31
CA SER A 45 2.09 -28.00 -2.13
C SER A 45 2.89 -26.90 -1.46
N LYS A 46 3.63 -26.12 -2.27
CA LYS A 46 4.25 -24.88 -1.79
C LYS A 46 3.16 -23.84 -1.53
N ILE A 47 3.23 -23.19 -0.38
CA ILE A 47 2.28 -22.17 0.07
C ILE A 47 3.04 -20.86 0.19
N ILE A 48 2.56 -19.82 -0.49
CA ILE A 48 3.10 -18.47 -0.39
C ILE A 48 2.02 -17.57 0.20
N LEU A 49 2.29 -16.98 1.35
CA LEU A 49 1.44 -15.96 1.96
C LEU A 49 1.86 -14.59 1.43
N SER A 50 0.96 -13.93 0.71
CA SER A 50 1.20 -12.61 0.08
C SER A 50 0.21 -11.53 0.55
N CYS A 51 -0.32 -11.66 1.77
CA CYS A 51 -1.27 -10.71 2.35
C CYS A 51 -0.55 -9.65 3.21
N GLY A 52 -1.27 -8.64 3.68
CA GLY A 52 -0.71 -7.62 4.58
C GLY A 52 -0.15 -8.20 5.89
N LEU A 53 0.65 -7.40 6.60
CA LEU A 53 1.35 -7.80 7.83
C LEU A 53 0.42 -8.44 8.87
N GLU A 54 -0.70 -7.77 9.20
CA GLU A 54 -1.64 -8.25 10.22
C GLU A 54 -2.28 -9.59 9.84
N SER A 55 -2.74 -9.73 8.58
CA SER A 55 -3.29 -10.97 8.07
C SER A 55 -2.25 -12.09 8.04
N SER A 56 -1.02 -11.78 7.66
CA SER A 56 0.10 -12.74 7.66
C SER A 56 0.39 -13.22 9.08
N LEU A 57 0.49 -12.31 10.05
CA LEU A 57 0.72 -12.64 11.46
C LEU A 57 -0.38 -13.54 12.02
N LYS A 58 -1.66 -13.23 11.75
CA LYS A 58 -2.79 -14.05 12.19
C LYS A 58 -2.76 -15.47 11.62
N LEU A 59 -2.39 -15.62 10.34
CA LEU A 59 -2.25 -16.92 9.70
C LEU A 59 -1.08 -17.71 10.30
N LEU A 60 0.05 -17.04 10.50
CA LEU A 60 1.27 -17.64 11.02
C LEU A 60 1.16 -18.04 12.49
N SER A 61 0.63 -17.18 13.34
CA SER A 61 0.47 -17.44 14.78
C SER A 61 -0.48 -18.61 15.07
N SER A 62 -1.47 -18.83 14.19
CA SER A 62 -2.40 -19.95 14.29
C SER A 62 -1.72 -21.30 14.03
N GLY A 63 -0.68 -21.32 13.19
CA GLY A 63 0.06 -22.53 12.82
C GLY A 63 1.37 -22.72 13.58
N PHE A 64 2.01 -21.63 14.02
CA PHE A 64 3.33 -21.63 14.63
C PHE A 64 3.36 -20.69 15.85
N PRO A 65 3.37 -21.24 17.08
CA PRO A 65 3.32 -20.45 18.32
C PRO A 65 4.45 -19.40 18.45
N VAL A 66 5.60 -19.62 17.81
CA VAL A 66 6.75 -18.70 17.84
C VAL A 66 6.39 -17.30 17.32
N PHE A 67 5.42 -17.18 16.40
CA PHE A 67 5.04 -15.88 15.84
C PHE A 67 4.04 -15.10 16.70
N LYS A 68 3.43 -15.74 17.71
CA LYS A 68 2.35 -15.16 18.51
C LYS A 68 2.77 -13.87 19.24
N LYS A 69 4.04 -13.76 19.63
CA LYS A 69 4.57 -12.54 20.26
C LYS A 69 4.54 -11.32 19.32
N TYR A 70 4.73 -11.52 18.02
CA TYR A 70 4.82 -10.42 17.05
C TYR A 70 3.47 -9.79 16.71
N GLU A 71 2.34 -10.45 17.00
CA GLU A 71 0.99 -9.88 16.83
C GLU A 71 0.80 -8.58 17.61
N LYS A 72 1.47 -8.45 18.76
CA LYS A 72 1.40 -7.25 19.61
C LYS A 72 2.53 -6.26 19.36
N LEU A 73 3.64 -6.73 18.82
CA LEU A 73 4.86 -5.94 18.65
C LEU A 73 4.88 -5.23 17.30
N CYS A 74 4.59 -5.97 16.22
CA CYS A 74 4.59 -5.43 14.87
C CYS A 74 3.32 -4.60 14.65
N LYS A 75 3.50 -3.38 14.16
CA LYS A 75 2.41 -2.43 13.94
C LYS A 75 2.38 -1.94 12.51
N THR A 76 1.20 -1.48 12.10
CA THR A 76 0.97 -0.77 10.85
C THR A 76 0.50 0.64 11.15
N LEU A 77 0.72 1.53 10.18
CA LEU A 77 0.25 2.89 10.20
C LEU A 77 -0.88 3.05 9.19
N GLY A 78 -1.84 3.87 9.57
CA GLY A 78 -2.89 4.33 8.68
C GLY A 78 -2.42 5.48 7.80
N VAL A 79 -2.97 5.55 6.59
CA VAL A 79 -2.69 6.61 5.61
C VAL A 79 -4.00 7.06 5.00
N VAL A 80 -4.16 8.37 4.85
CA VAL A 80 -5.28 8.96 4.10
C VAL A 80 -4.70 9.67 2.89
N THR A 81 -5.31 9.45 1.74
CA THR A 81 -5.02 10.22 0.53
C THR A 81 -6.28 10.91 0.06
N VAL A 82 -6.16 12.18 -0.30
CA VAL A 82 -7.26 12.89 -0.95
C VAL A 82 -6.78 13.48 -2.25
N THR A 83 -7.39 13.03 -3.35
CA THR A 83 -7.15 13.63 -4.66
C THR A 83 -8.18 14.72 -4.89
N ARG A 84 -7.73 15.96 -4.99
CA ARG A 84 -8.55 17.11 -5.33
C ARG A 84 -8.47 17.38 -6.82
N PHE A 85 -9.61 17.66 -7.45
CA PHE A 85 -9.71 18.11 -8.83
C PHE A 85 -10.17 19.57 -8.87
N GLY A 86 -9.54 20.38 -9.71
CA GLY A 86 -9.83 21.81 -9.83
C GLY A 86 -9.60 22.33 -11.24
N ASN A 87 -9.82 23.63 -11.42
CA ASN A 87 -9.65 24.33 -12.69
C ASN A 87 -8.34 25.08 -12.78
N GLN A 88 -7.60 25.20 -11.66
CA GLN A 88 -6.29 25.83 -11.60
C GLN A 88 -5.23 24.91 -10.98
N PRO A 89 -3.98 24.93 -11.48
CA PRO A 89 -2.88 24.18 -10.88
C PRO A 89 -2.43 24.82 -9.56
N LEU A 90 -2.17 24.00 -8.53
CA LEU A 90 -1.77 24.45 -7.19
C LEU A 90 -0.68 25.54 -7.18
N LEU A 91 0.36 25.35 -7.99
CA LEU A 91 1.55 26.21 -8.02
C LEU A 91 1.56 27.18 -9.20
N GLY A 92 0.41 27.39 -9.85
CA GLY A 92 0.28 28.28 -11.00
C GLY A 92 1.17 27.81 -12.17
N LYS A 93 2.11 28.65 -12.59
CA LYS A 93 3.03 28.34 -13.70
C LYS A 93 4.18 27.40 -13.32
N LYS A 94 4.40 27.15 -12.02
CA LYS A 94 5.48 26.27 -11.57
C LYS A 94 5.04 24.81 -11.69
N SER A 95 5.93 23.97 -12.19
CA SER A 95 5.74 22.52 -12.25
C SER A 95 6.73 21.81 -11.32
N GLY A 96 6.38 20.60 -10.92
CA GLY A 96 7.22 19.77 -10.07
C GLY A 96 6.53 18.45 -9.77
N PHE A 97 7.22 17.56 -9.07
CA PHE A 97 6.63 16.31 -8.64
C PHE A 97 5.60 16.55 -7.51
N GLY A 98 5.96 17.37 -6.54
CA GLY A 98 5.16 17.57 -5.34
C GLY A 98 5.89 18.42 -4.31
N ILE A 99 5.28 18.51 -3.12
CA ILE A 99 5.84 19.20 -1.96
C ILE A 99 5.78 18.22 -0.79
N LEU A 100 6.83 18.17 0.02
CA LEU A 100 6.84 17.51 1.32
C LEU A 100 6.82 18.57 2.40
N PHE A 101 6.01 18.37 3.44
CA PHE A 101 5.84 19.30 4.53
C PHE A 101 6.55 18.76 5.78
N PRO A 102 7.53 19.49 6.34
CA PRO A 102 8.09 19.18 7.65
C PRO A 102 7.01 19.21 8.75
N SER A 103 7.19 18.46 9.83
CA SER A 103 6.21 18.31 10.90
C SER A 103 5.85 19.62 11.62
N ASP A 104 6.75 20.60 11.61
CA ASP A 104 6.62 21.91 12.24
C ASP A 104 6.16 23.02 11.28
N SER A 105 5.85 22.67 10.02
CA SER A 105 5.48 23.65 8.99
C SER A 105 4.04 24.18 9.09
N GLY A 106 3.27 23.72 10.08
CA GLY A 106 1.87 24.11 10.28
C GLY A 106 0.88 23.45 9.29
N PHE A 107 1.35 22.55 8.43
CA PHE A 107 0.53 21.69 7.60
C PHE A 107 0.18 20.41 8.33
N ARG A 108 -1.03 19.92 8.13
CA ARG A 108 -1.42 18.59 8.62
C ARG A 108 -1.09 17.50 7.59
N ALA A 109 -1.14 17.84 6.31
CA ALA A 109 -0.63 17.01 5.23
C ALA A 109 0.87 16.73 5.40
N LEU A 110 1.28 15.50 5.12
CA LEU A 110 2.70 15.12 5.02
C LEU A 110 3.31 15.62 3.70
N GLY A 111 2.47 15.80 2.68
CA GLY A 111 2.88 16.26 1.37
C GLY A 111 1.73 16.27 0.38
N VAL A 112 2.01 16.83 -0.79
CA VAL A 112 1.10 16.86 -1.94
C VAL A 112 1.82 16.46 -3.22
N LEU A 113 1.21 15.57 -4.00
CA LEU A 113 1.64 15.20 -5.34
C LEU A 113 0.92 16.06 -6.37
N LEU A 114 1.65 16.65 -7.30
CA LEU A 114 1.08 17.43 -8.40
C LEU A 114 0.79 16.51 -9.58
N ASN A 115 -0.26 15.69 -9.47
CA ASN A 115 -0.54 14.60 -10.43
C ASN A 115 -0.56 15.06 -11.89
N SER A 116 -1.16 16.21 -12.19
CA SER A 116 -1.20 16.76 -13.55
C SER A 116 0.18 17.18 -14.09
N SER A 117 1.15 17.46 -13.20
CA SER A 117 2.55 17.70 -13.57
C SER A 117 3.33 16.40 -13.75
N ILE A 118 3.01 15.35 -12.98
CA ILE A 118 3.72 14.06 -13.02
C ILE A 118 3.23 13.18 -14.19
N PHE A 119 1.92 13.16 -14.44
CA PHE A 119 1.26 12.21 -15.35
C PHE A 119 0.42 12.95 -16.38
N SER A 120 0.95 13.08 -17.60
CA SER A 120 0.21 13.59 -18.74
C SER A 120 -1.03 12.74 -19.03
N GLY A 121 -2.19 13.38 -19.23
CA GLY A 121 -3.44 12.67 -19.52
C GLY A 121 -4.18 12.12 -18.30
N ARG A 122 -3.73 12.43 -17.07
CA ARG A 122 -4.45 12.06 -15.83
C ARG A 122 -5.82 12.73 -15.72
N VAL A 123 -5.95 13.91 -16.30
CA VAL A 123 -7.15 14.76 -16.30
C VAL A 123 -7.38 15.30 -17.72
N SER A 124 -8.63 15.67 -18.03
CA SER A 124 -8.98 16.36 -19.26
C SER A 124 -8.39 17.78 -19.32
N LYS A 125 -8.26 18.30 -20.54
CA LYS A 125 -7.69 19.64 -20.78
C LYS A 125 -8.48 20.70 -20.01
N GLY A 126 -7.77 21.61 -19.35
CA GLY A 126 -8.35 22.68 -18.55
C GLY A 126 -8.59 22.32 -17.08
N HIS A 127 -8.37 21.07 -16.69
CA HIS A 127 -8.49 20.62 -15.31
C HIS A 127 -7.15 20.16 -14.75
N TYR A 128 -7.07 20.15 -13.43
CA TYR A 128 -5.87 19.79 -12.68
C TYR A 128 -6.24 18.87 -11.53
N SER A 129 -5.30 18.00 -11.17
CA SER A 129 -5.41 17.15 -9.99
C SER A 129 -4.14 17.15 -9.18
N GLU A 130 -4.34 17.06 -7.88
CA GLU A 130 -3.30 16.99 -6.85
C GLU A 130 -3.75 16.03 -5.75
N THR A 131 -2.82 15.25 -5.20
CA THR A 131 -3.13 14.29 -4.13
C THR A 131 -2.38 14.67 -2.87
N PHE A 132 -3.12 15.07 -1.84
CA PHE A 132 -2.58 15.27 -0.51
C PHE A 132 -2.54 13.95 0.25
N ILE A 133 -1.46 13.77 1.03
CA ILE A 133 -1.21 12.57 1.83
C ILE A 133 -1.19 12.99 3.29
N PHE A 134 -1.95 12.27 4.13
CA PHE A 134 -2.06 12.50 5.56
C PHE A 134 -1.87 11.20 6.35
N GLY A 135 -1.68 11.33 7.65
CA GLY A 135 -1.61 10.22 8.58
C GLY A 135 -0.18 9.81 8.90
N GLY A 136 0.12 8.52 8.78
CA GLY A 136 1.40 7.97 9.17
C GLY A 136 1.64 8.08 10.68
N ALA A 137 2.91 8.12 11.08
CA ALA A 137 3.29 8.13 12.49
C ALA A 137 2.94 9.46 13.20
N LEU A 138 2.85 10.55 12.43
CA LEU A 138 2.68 11.91 12.97
C LEU A 138 1.21 12.26 13.27
N ASP A 139 0.25 11.59 12.63
CA ASP A 139 -1.19 11.87 12.82
C ASP A 139 -2.05 10.61 12.63
N GLN A 140 -1.97 9.70 13.59
CA GLN A 140 -2.68 8.41 13.49
C GLN A 140 -4.21 8.56 13.60
N GLU A 141 -4.71 9.67 14.11
CA GLU A 141 -6.15 9.86 14.38
C GLU A 141 -6.94 10.23 13.12
N ILE A 142 -6.29 10.77 12.08
CA ILE A 142 -6.99 11.24 10.87
C ILE A 142 -7.75 10.12 10.13
N VAL A 143 -7.34 8.86 10.27
CA VAL A 143 -8.07 7.72 9.68
C VAL A 143 -9.45 7.47 10.32
N LYS A 144 -9.74 8.12 11.46
CA LYS A 144 -11.02 8.05 12.16
C LYS A 144 -11.98 9.16 11.72
N PHE A 145 -11.48 10.16 10.98
CA PHE A 145 -12.28 11.29 10.54
C PHE A 145 -13.26 10.85 9.45
N LYS A 146 -14.39 11.55 9.39
CA LYS A 146 -15.34 11.43 8.28
C LYS A 146 -14.76 12.12 7.05
N GLU A 147 -15.21 11.67 5.88
CA GLU A 147 -14.74 12.18 4.59
C GLU A 147 -14.77 13.71 4.49
N LYS A 148 -15.88 14.32 4.91
CA LYS A 148 -16.05 15.79 4.92
C LYS A 148 -15.01 16.51 5.79
N GLU A 149 -14.66 15.93 6.94
CA GLU A 149 -13.67 16.53 7.85
C GLU A 149 -12.28 16.47 7.23
N ILE A 150 -11.94 15.37 6.54
CA ILE A 150 -10.67 15.22 5.82
C ILE A 150 -10.60 16.22 4.65
N ILE A 151 -11.69 16.40 3.91
CA ILE A 151 -11.77 17.39 2.82
C ILE A 151 -11.54 18.81 3.36
N ASN A 152 -12.16 19.15 4.49
CA ASN A 152 -11.94 20.45 5.13
C ASN A 152 -10.47 20.68 5.49
N VAL A 153 -9.83 19.68 6.11
CA VAL A 153 -8.39 19.73 6.44
C VAL A 153 -7.55 19.97 5.19
N LEU A 154 -7.86 19.27 4.08
CA LEU A 154 -7.16 19.47 2.82
C LEU A 154 -7.32 20.90 2.31
N GLU A 155 -8.53 21.43 2.26
CA GLU A 155 -8.77 22.78 1.72
C GLU A 155 -8.14 23.86 2.60
N GLU A 156 -8.09 23.66 3.92
CA GLU A 156 -7.35 24.53 4.84
C GLU A 156 -5.84 24.50 4.57
N ASP A 157 -5.25 23.31 4.42
CA ASP A 157 -3.83 23.19 4.06
C ASP A 157 -3.55 23.78 2.68
N ARG A 158 -4.41 23.54 1.69
CA ARG A 158 -4.26 24.08 0.34
C ARG A 158 -4.19 25.62 0.32
N LYS A 159 -5.02 26.29 1.12
CA LYS A 159 -5.03 27.76 1.25
C LYS A 159 -3.72 28.33 1.79
N LYS A 160 -2.95 27.56 2.55
CA LYS A 160 -1.62 27.97 3.03
C LYS A 160 -0.57 27.95 1.91
N ILE A 161 -0.81 27.18 0.85
CA ILE A 161 0.11 27.05 -0.30
C ILE A 161 -0.14 28.15 -1.33
N THR A 162 -1.40 28.48 -1.58
CA THR A 162 -1.79 29.39 -2.66
C THR A 162 -2.98 30.27 -2.28
N VAL A 163 -2.94 31.52 -2.73
CA VAL A 163 -4.03 32.50 -2.57
C VAL A 163 -5.10 32.39 -3.67
N GLN A 164 -4.94 31.45 -4.60
CA GLN A 164 -5.88 31.24 -5.70
C GLN A 164 -7.26 30.80 -5.17
N ASN A 165 -8.30 31.52 -5.59
CA ASN A 165 -9.67 31.08 -5.40
C ASN A 165 -10.05 30.12 -6.54
N ASP A 166 -9.87 28.83 -6.30
CA ASP A 166 -10.23 27.75 -7.22
C ASP A 166 -11.25 26.86 -6.52
N GLU A 167 -12.48 26.81 -7.03
CA GLU A 167 -13.49 25.91 -6.49
C GLU A 167 -13.19 24.46 -6.92
N PRO A 168 -13.18 23.50 -5.98
CA PRO A 168 -12.91 22.11 -6.31
C PRO A 168 -14.07 21.53 -7.13
N LEU A 169 -13.73 20.84 -8.22
CA LEU A 169 -14.69 20.07 -9.02
C LEU A 169 -15.09 18.77 -8.31
N ASN A 170 -14.13 18.15 -7.63
CA ASN A 170 -14.36 16.92 -6.89
C ASN A 170 -13.22 16.64 -5.91
N HIS A 171 -13.49 15.79 -4.93
CA HIS A 171 -12.51 15.15 -4.06
C HIS A 171 -12.70 13.64 -4.11
N TYR A 172 -11.59 12.92 -4.14
CA TYR A 172 -11.59 11.47 -3.99
C TYR A 172 -10.77 11.12 -2.75
N VAL A 173 -11.48 10.76 -1.68
CA VAL A 173 -10.88 10.38 -0.40
C VAL A 173 -10.68 8.86 -0.35
N THR A 174 -9.51 8.44 0.09
CA THR A 174 -9.21 7.04 0.38
C THR A 174 -8.57 6.93 1.75
N ILE A 175 -9.18 6.12 2.61
CA ILE A 175 -8.72 5.89 3.98
C ILE A 175 -8.21 4.46 4.09
N TRP A 176 -6.91 4.32 4.34
CA TRP A 176 -6.29 3.05 4.65
C TRP A 176 -5.97 3.01 6.14
N LYS A 177 -6.77 2.28 6.93
CA LYS A 177 -6.58 2.22 8.40
C LYS A 177 -5.29 1.49 8.81
N SER A 178 -4.83 0.57 7.97
CA SER A 178 -3.65 -0.26 8.18
C SER A 178 -3.00 -0.48 6.81
N ALA A 179 -1.99 0.34 6.48
CA ALA A 179 -1.35 0.36 5.15
C ALA A 179 0.15 0.09 5.21
N LEU A 180 0.85 0.81 6.07
CA LEU A 180 2.31 0.85 6.09
C LEU A 180 2.83 0.13 7.32
N PRO A 181 3.50 -1.03 7.19
CA PRO A 181 4.25 -1.62 8.28
C PRO A 181 5.27 -0.63 8.85
N ILE A 182 5.43 -0.59 10.17
CA ILE A 182 6.50 0.18 10.81
C ILE A 182 7.80 -0.61 10.70
N TYR A 183 8.79 -0.04 10.02
CA TYR A 183 10.12 -0.65 9.85
C TYR A 183 11.01 -0.37 11.07
N ASP A 184 10.64 -0.95 12.20
CA ASP A 184 11.36 -0.86 13.46
C ASP A 184 12.09 -2.16 13.81
N LEU A 185 12.68 -2.21 15.02
CA LEU A 185 13.36 -3.40 15.53
C LEU A 185 12.42 -4.61 15.65
N ALA A 186 11.16 -4.39 16.02
CA ALA A 186 10.19 -5.49 16.14
C ALA A 186 9.92 -6.13 14.77
N LEU A 187 9.73 -5.31 13.73
CA LEU A 187 9.55 -5.83 12.38
C LEU A 187 10.82 -6.54 11.88
N LEU A 188 12.01 -6.02 12.21
CA LEU A 188 13.27 -6.67 11.85
C LEU A 188 13.42 -8.05 12.52
N GLU A 189 13.12 -8.15 13.82
CA GLU A 189 13.13 -9.43 14.55
C GLU A 189 12.11 -10.42 13.98
N PHE A 190 10.90 -9.94 13.67
CA PHE A 190 9.90 -10.77 13.01
C PHE A 190 10.40 -11.29 11.66
N ASN A 191 11.03 -10.45 10.86
CA ASN A 191 11.58 -10.84 9.58
C ASN A 191 12.68 -11.92 9.72
N LYS A 192 13.57 -11.79 10.71
CA LYS A 192 14.59 -12.80 11.03
C LYS A 192 13.97 -14.11 11.52
N GLU A 193 12.90 -14.04 12.32
CA GLU A 193 12.19 -15.23 12.78
C GLU A 193 11.52 -15.97 11.62
N LEU A 194 10.92 -15.24 10.66
CA LEU A 194 10.35 -15.82 9.45
C LEU A 194 11.41 -16.61 8.66
N ASP A 195 12.60 -16.04 8.50
CA ASP A 195 13.68 -16.68 7.73
C ASP A 195 14.19 -17.96 8.39
N ARG A 196 14.13 -18.06 9.72
CA ARG A 196 14.64 -19.19 10.49
C ARG A 196 13.61 -20.29 10.73
N SER A 197 12.37 -19.90 11.02
CA SER A 197 11.39 -20.78 11.68
C SER A 197 10.26 -21.25 10.77
N LEU A 198 10.17 -20.75 9.54
CA LEU A 198 9.20 -21.26 8.58
C LEU A 198 9.58 -22.68 8.10
N PRO A 199 8.62 -23.63 8.11
CA PRO A 199 8.89 -24.96 7.59
C PRO A 199 9.09 -24.93 6.07
N GLU A 200 9.76 -25.95 5.55
CA GLU A 200 9.93 -26.12 4.12
C GLU A 200 8.58 -26.09 3.38
N GLY A 201 8.59 -25.43 2.23
CA GLY A 201 7.40 -25.25 1.39
C GLY A 201 6.45 -24.13 1.84
N ILE A 202 6.71 -23.41 2.94
CA ILE A 202 5.97 -22.19 3.29
C ILE A 202 6.86 -20.97 3.10
N PHE A 203 6.34 -19.98 2.39
CA PHE A 203 6.98 -18.70 2.15
C PHE A 203 6.04 -17.57 2.53
N VAL A 204 6.62 -16.44 2.90
CA VAL A 204 5.89 -15.23 3.28
C VAL A 204 6.51 -14.05 2.55
N GLU A 205 5.70 -13.37 1.75
CA GLU A 205 6.08 -12.17 1.02
C GLU A 205 5.07 -11.04 1.26
N GLY A 206 5.53 -9.81 1.12
CA GLY A 206 4.68 -8.64 1.36
C GLY A 206 5.49 -7.37 1.55
N ASN A 207 4.77 -6.26 1.72
CA ASN A 207 5.34 -4.93 1.93
C ASN A 207 6.02 -4.74 3.30
N PHE A 208 5.91 -5.72 4.20
CA PHE A 208 6.58 -5.78 5.51
C PHE A 208 7.90 -6.56 5.48
N ARG A 209 8.21 -7.18 4.34
CA ARG A 209 9.50 -7.85 4.09
C ARG A 209 10.48 -6.84 3.51
N TYR A 210 11.74 -6.91 3.93
CA TYR A 210 12.95 -6.23 3.41
C TYR A 210 12.77 -5.23 2.22
N GLY A 211 11.99 -4.17 2.40
CA GLY A 211 11.72 -3.13 1.40
C GLY A 211 10.23 -3.02 1.02
N ILE A 212 9.67 -1.84 1.29
CA ILE A 212 8.24 -1.55 1.11
C ILE A 212 7.84 -1.18 -0.33
N GLY A 213 8.82 -0.78 -1.16
CA GLY A 213 8.58 -0.32 -2.53
C GLY A 213 8.18 -1.45 -3.48
N LEU A 214 7.34 -1.12 -4.46
CA LEU A 214 6.84 -2.08 -5.46
C LEU A 214 7.96 -2.83 -6.19
N SER A 215 9.02 -2.11 -6.61
CA SER A 215 10.17 -2.73 -7.29
C SER A 215 10.85 -3.79 -6.42
N SER A 216 11.09 -3.49 -5.13
CA SER A 216 11.69 -4.44 -4.19
C SER A 216 10.78 -5.64 -3.94
N ILE A 217 9.46 -5.43 -3.84
CA ILE A 217 8.49 -6.53 -3.69
C ILE A 217 8.54 -7.45 -4.92
N LEU A 218 8.54 -6.88 -6.14
CA LEU A 218 8.59 -7.66 -7.38
C LEU A 218 9.90 -8.45 -7.50
N GLU A 219 11.02 -7.84 -7.16
CA GLU A 219 12.34 -8.49 -7.18
C GLU A 219 12.40 -9.66 -6.18
N ARG A 220 11.93 -9.46 -4.95
CA ARG A 220 11.86 -10.54 -3.94
C ARG A 220 10.92 -11.65 -4.38
N ALA A 221 9.73 -11.32 -4.86
CA ALA A 221 8.77 -12.31 -5.34
C ALA A 221 9.36 -13.16 -6.48
N TRP A 222 10.10 -12.53 -7.40
CA TRP A 222 10.80 -13.22 -8.47
C TRP A 222 11.91 -14.15 -7.95
N ASN A 223 12.70 -13.70 -6.97
CA ASN A 223 13.76 -14.50 -6.36
C ASN A 223 13.20 -15.69 -5.59
N VAL A 224 12.11 -15.52 -4.84
CA VAL A 224 11.39 -16.61 -4.18
C VAL A 224 10.96 -17.66 -5.21
N MET A 225 10.41 -17.25 -6.35
CA MET A 225 9.97 -18.17 -7.41
C MET A 225 11.13 -18.86 -8.15
N ARG A 226 12.28 -18.20 -8.30
CA ARG A 226 13.46 -18.78 -8.98
C ARG A 226 14.25 -19.73 -8.11
N ASN A 227 14.52 -19.36 -6.86
CA ASN A 227 15.30 -20.17 -5.93
C ASN A 227 14.55 -21.47 -5.55
N GLN A 228 13.25 -21.54 -5.84
CA GLN A 228 12.44 -22.75 -5.77
C GLN A 228 12.81 -23.83 -6.80
N LYS A 229 13.55 -23.53 -7.87
CA LYS A 229 13.94 -24.50 -8.92
C LYS A 229 15.20 -25.33 -8.59
N GLY A 230 15.89 -25.06 -7.47
CA GLY A 230 17.16 -25.70 -7.10
C GLY A 230 17.13 -26.63 -5.89
N ARG A 231 15.94 -26.96 -5.36
CA ARG A 231 15.74 -27.92 -4.26
C ARG A 231 14.70 -28.96 -4.67
N ILE A 232 15.04 -29.77 -5.67
CA ILE A 232 14.33 -30.99 -6.08
C ILE A 232 15.37 -32.11 -6.05
#